data_AF-A0A643CYX4-F1
#
_entry.id   AF-A0A643CYX4-F1
#
_cell.length_a   1.000
_cell.length_b   1.000
_cell.length_c   1.000
_cell.angle_alpha   90.00
_cell.angle_beta   90.00
_cell.angle_gamma   90.00
#
_symmetry.space_group_name_H-M   'P 1'
#
loop_
_entity.id
_entity.type
_entity.pdbx_description
1 polymer ?
#
loop_
_entity_poly.entity_id
_entity_poly.type
_entity_poly.pdbx_seq_one_letter_code
_entity_poly.pdbx_strand_id
1 'polypeptide(L)'
;DASRICDLILNTVRIKKQVAYEFFVLTDLEQKLVKLIDLIAQEIEANKIQKEIKNKVHSRIDKVNKEYFLKEQLRQIQKELGSDTQKEDEVREYQKRLELKKKFMHEDAYKEIKKQIEKFERIHQDNSEASMIQTYIETALDIPFEKISKKKLDIKEVSKQLNHDHYALNKPKERIEEYFAVRELLEKRKIAEKDGAKVILCLYGPPGVGKTSLANSVSKALKRELIRIALGGLEDVNELRGHRRTYIGAMPGRITQGLIEAKQINPVIVLDEIDKLNRSFRGDPSAVLLEI
;
A
#
# COMPACT_ATOMS: atom_id res chain seq x y z
N ASP A 1 -5.40 40.78 68.64
CA ASP A 1 -4.94 41.62 67.52
C ASP A 1 -5.06 40.93 66.18
N ALA A 2 -6.02 41.38 65.36
CA ALA A 2 -6.24 40.90 64.00
C ALA A 2 -5.03 41.12 63.07
N SER A 3 -4.23 42.17 63.30
CA SER A 3 -3.01 42.45 62.52
C SER A 3 -1.96 41.35 62.69
N ARG A 4 -1.79 40.85 63.93
CA ARG A 4 -0.82 39.81 64.27
C ARG A 4 -1.18 38.46 63.64
N ILE A 5 -2.47 38.19 63.45
CA ILE A 5 -2.99 37.01 62.76
C ILE A 5 -2.69 37.11 61.25
N CYS A 6 -2.88 38.28 60.65
CA CYS A 6 -2.54 38.51 59.24
C CYS A 6 -1.05 38.27 58.98
N ASP A 7 -0.17 38.77 59.85
CA ASP A 7 1.27 38.62 59.71
C ASP A 7 1.72 37.15 59.86
N LEU A 8 1.08 36.39 60.75
CA LEU A 8 1.29 34.94 60.89
C LEU A 8 0.87 34.15 59.64
N ILE A 9 -0.26 34.52 59.03
CA ILE A 9 -0.75 33.89 57.80
C ILE A 9 0.16 34.24 56.61
N LEU A 10 0.60 35.49 56.49
CA LEU A 10 1.53 35.92 55.45
C LEU A 10 2.89 35.21 55.52
N ASN A 11 3.35 34.83 56.72
CA ASN A 11 4.59 34.07 56.90
C ASN A 11 4.46 32.59 56.49
N THR A 12 3.26 32.02 56.58
CA THR A 12 3.02 30.62 56.20
C THR A 12 2.79 30.44 54.69
N VAL A 13 2.24 31.46 54.03
CA VAL A 13 2.08 31.46 52.57
C VAL A 13 3.38 31.89 51.89
N ARG A 14 3.90 31.09 50.94
CA ARG A 14 5.12 31.44 50.18
C ARG A 14 4.82 32.54 49.15
N ILE A 15 4.86 33.80 49.60
CA ILE A 15 4.62 34.97 48.77
C ILE A 15 5.89 35.55 48.15
N LYS A 16 5.76 36.20 46.99
CA LYS A 16 6.84 36.96 46.36
C LYS A 16 7.15 38.22 47.19
N LYS A 17 8.44 38.60 47.25
CA LYS A 17 8.92 39.75 48.05
C LYS A 17 8.18 41.07 47.77
N GLN A 18 7.77 41.29 46.53
CA GLN A 18 7.02 42.50 46.13
C GLN A 18 5.65 42.58 46.81
N VAL A 19 4.93 41.46 46.86
CA VAL A 19 3.60 41.37 47.49
C VAL A 19 3.73 41.52 49.01
N ALA A 20 4.76 40.93 49.62
CA ALA A 20 5.03 41.10 51.05
C ALA A 20 5.26 42.58 51.45
N TYR A 21 5.90 43.36 50.58
CA TYR A 21 6.11 44.79 50.81
C TYR A 21 4.79 45.59 50.76
N GLU A 22 3.89 45.28 49.82
CA GLU A 22 2.58 45.93 49.72
C GLU A 22 1.71 45.71 50.98
N PHE A 23 1.80 44.53 51.58
CA PHE A 23 1.10 44.23 52.84
C PHE A 23 1.72 44.92 54.08
N PHE A 24 3.00 45.28 54.02
CA PHE A 24 3.70 45.99 55.10
C PHE A 24 3.41 47.49 55.10
N VAL A 25 3.18 48.09 53.92
CA VAL A 25 2.88 49.52 53.76
C VAL A 25 1.44 49.86 54.15
N LEU A 26 0.52 48.89 54.13
CA LEU A 26 -0.89 49.09 54.47
C LEU A 26 -1.09 49.27 56.00
N THR A 27 -1.54 50.47 56.38
CA THR A 27 -1.90 50.82 57.77
C THR A 27 -3.37 50.53 58.10
N ASP A 28 -4.22 50.38 57.09
CA ASP A 28 -5.65 50.07 57.27
C ASP A 28 -5.87 48.55 57.39
N LEU A 29 -6.42 48.14 58.53
CA LEU A 29 -6.60 46.74 58.91
C LEU A 29 -7.65 46.04 58.04
N GLU A 30 -8.70 46.75 57.64
CA GLU A 30 -9.81 46.19 56.87
C GLU A 30 -9.38 45.87 55.45
N GLN A 31 -8.65 46.80 54.81
CA GLN A 31 -8.05 46.59 53.48
C GLN A 31 -6.99 45.48 53.48
N LYS A 32 -6.20 45.36 54.56
CA LYS A 32 -5.20 44.30 54.71
C LYS A 32 -5.85 42.91 54.76
N LEU A 33 -7.00 42.77 55.44
CA LEU A 33 -7.76 41.53 55.50
C LEU A 33 -8.37 41.15 54.15
N VAL A 34 -8.98 42.10 53.43
CA VAL A 34 -9.58 41.84 52.11
C VAL A 34 -8.53 41.34 51.11
N LYS A 35 -7.38 42.01 51.02
CA LYS A 35 -6.29 41.56 50.15
C LYS A 35 -5.72 40.19 50.54
N LEU A 36 -5.67 39.88 51.84
CA LEU A 36 -5.20 38.58 52.32
C LEU A 36 -6.14 37.45 51.88
N ILE A 37 -7.45 37.68 51.96
CA ILE A 37 -8.47 36.73 51.51
C ILE A 37 -8.34 36.47 50.01
N ASP A 38 -8.17 37.51 49.19
CA ASP A 38 -7.98 37.37 47.74
C ASP A 38 -6.73 36.56 47.40
N LEU A 39 -5.62 36.83 48.10
CA LEU A 39 -4.36 36.12 47.89
C LEU A 39 -4.49 34.63 48.25
N ILE A 40 -5.15 34.32 49.36
CA ILE A 40 -5.40 32.93 49.76
C ILE A 40 -6.34 32.24 48.77
N ALA A 41 -7.36 32.91 48.27
CA ALA A 41 -8.28 32.37 47.28
C ALA A 41 -7.54 31.97 45.99
N GLN A 42 -6.64 32.84 45.49
CA GLN A 42 -5.81 32.55 44.32
C GLN A 42 -4.89 31.34 44.55
N GLU A 43 -4.29 31.24 45.74
CA GLU A 43 -3.40 30.12 46.07
C GLU A 43 -4.16 28.78 46.20
N ILE A 44 -5.41 28.82 46.69
CA ILE A 44 -6.30 27.65 46.72
C ILE A 44 -6.63 27.19 45.29
N GLU A 45 -6.95 28.10 44.38
CA GLU A 45 -7.22 27.76 42.98
C GLU A 45 -5.99 27.17 42.29
N ALA A 46 -4.81 27.78 42.47
CA ALA A 46 -3.56 27.27 41.91
C ALA A 46 -3.26 25.84 42.41
N ASN A 47 -3.46 25.57 43.69
CA ASN A 47 -3.28 24.23 44.27
C ASN A 47 -4.29 23.20 43.74
N LYS A 48 -5.55 23.60 43.52
CA LYS A 48 -6.55 22.72 42.89
C LYS A 48 -6.12 22.31 41.49
N ILE A 49 -5.68 23.27 40.67
CA ILE A 49 -5.21 23.01 39.30
C ILE A 49 -4.00 22.07 39.30
N GLN A 50 -3.01 22.30 40.17
CA GLN A 50 -1.85 21.41 40.27
C GLN A 50 -2.25 19.97 40.66
N LYS A 51 -3.19 19.82 41.59
CA LYS A 51 -3.70 18.51 42.01
C LYS A 51 -4.45 17.79 40.90
N GLU A 52 -5.26 18.50 40.11
CA GLU A 52 -5.92 17.94 38.93
C GLU A 52 -4.94 17.49 37.85
N ILE A 53 -3.91 18.30 37.57
CA ILE A 53 -2.85 17.93 36.60
C ILE A 53 -2.15 16.66 37.07
N LYS A 54 -1.75 16.59 38.35
CA LYS A 54 -1.08 15.42 38.91
C LYS A 54 -1.93 14.15 38.77
N ASN A 55 -3.23 14.23 39.07
CA ASN A 55 -4.16 13.11 38.93
C ASN A 55 -4.36 12.68 37.45
N LYS A 56 -4.48 13.64 36.53
CA LYS A 56 -4.57 13.36 35.09
C LYS A 56 -3.31 12.69 34.55
N VAL A 57 -2.13 13.10 35.00
CA VAL A 57 -0.86 12.47 34.61
C VAL A 57 -0.74 11.05 35.16
N HIS A 58 -1.04 10.84 36.45
CA HIS A 58 -0.93 9.52 37.09
C HIS A 58 -1.88 8.50 36.45
N SER A 59 -3.14 8.88 36.23
CA SER A 59 -4.12 8.02 35.55
C SER A 59 -3.74 7.67 34.11
N ARG A 60 -3.01 8.54 33.40
CA ARG A 60 -2.49 8.23 32.06
C ARG A 60 -1.36 7.21 32.13
N ILE A 61 -0.43 7.37 33.08
CA ILE A 61 0.68 6.44 33.31
C ILE A 61 0.16 5.05 33.67
N ASP A 62 -0.82 4.97 34.57
CA ASP A 62 -1.41 3.69 34.97
C ASP A 62 -2.11 2.98 33.82
N LYS A 63 -2.82 3.73 32.96
CA LYS A 63 -3.44 3.16 31.75
C LYS A 63 -2.40 2.58 30.79
N VAL A 64 -1.32 3.31 30.53
CA VAL A 64 -0.25 2.86 29.63
C VAL A 64 0.46 1.61 30.18
N ASN A 65 0.79 1.61 31.47
CA ASN A 65 1.41 0.45 32.13
C ASN A 65 0.48 -0.77 32.14
N LYS A 66 -0.82 -0.56 32.38
CA LYS A 66 -1.82 -1.63 32.34
C LYS A 66 -2.00 -2.19 30.94
N GLU A 67 -2.04 -1.35 29.90
CA GLU A 67 -2.06 -1.82 28.51
C GLU A 67 -0.81 -2.61 28.14
N TYR A 68 0.37 -2.15 28.55
CA TYR A 68 1.63 -2.87 28.33
C TYR A 68 1.61 -4.25 28.99
N PHE A 69 1.19 -4.32 30.26
CA PHE A 69 1.12 -5.58 31.01
C PHE A 69 0.10 -6.56 30.40
N LEU A 70 -1.09 -6.08 30.03
CA LEU A 70 -2.12 -6.90 29.37
C LEU A 70 -1.66 -7.44 28.01
N LYS A 71 -0.89 -6.66 27.24
CA LYS A 71 -0.29 -7.14 25.98
C LYS A 71 0.72 -8.25 26.21
N GLU A 72 1.57 -8.12 27.23
CA GLU A 72 2.58 -9.15 27.53
C GLU A 72 1.93 -10.45 28.05
N GLN A 73 0.86 -10.33 28.86
CA GLN A 73 0.06 -11.49 29.28
C GLN A 73 -0.64 -12.16 28.09
N LEU A 74 -1.27 -11.39 27.19
CA LEU A 74 -1.88 -11.92 25.98
C LEU A 74 -0.86 -12.68 25.12
N ARG A 75 0.36 -12.15 24.99
CA ARG A 75 1.44 -12.78 24.25
C ARG A 75 1.88 -14.11 24.87
N GLN A 76 1.95 -14.20 26.21
CA GLN A 76 2.23 -15.48 26.88
C GLN A 76 1.09 -16.49 26.72
N ILE A 77 -0.16 -16.05 26.88
CA ILE A 77 -1.35 -16.91 26.74
C ILE A 77 -1.44 -17.48 25.32
N GLN A 78 -1.21 -16.65 24.28
CA GLN A 78 -1.18 -17.08 22.88
C GLN A 78 -0.10 -18.13 22.61
N LYS A 79 1.08 -17.95 23.22
CA LYS A 79 2.19 -18.90 23.11
C LYS A 79 1.88 -20.26 23.76
N GLU A 80 1.11 -20.29 24.85
CA GLU A 80 0.66 -21.53 25.48
C GLU A 80 -0.50 -22.22 24.76
N LEU A 81 -1.36 -21.47 24.06
CA LEU A 81 -2.53 -21.98 23.33
C LEU A 81 -2.18 -22.76 22.04
N GLY A 82 -0.95 -22.69 21.55
CA GLY A 82 -0.47 -23.49 20.40
C GLY A 82 -1.04 -23.10 19.02
N SER A 83 -2.06 -22.24 18.96
CA SER A 83 -2.67 -21.71 17.74
C SER A 83 -1.74 -20.81 16.92
N ASP A 84 -0.69 -20.25 17.52
CA ASP A 84 0.29 -19.43 16.81
C ASP A 84 1.26 -20.23 15.94
N THR A 85 1.41 -21.54 16.13
CA THR A 85 2.40 -22.33 15.36
C THR A 85 2.12 -22.30 13.86
N GLN A 86 0.87 -22.50 13.44
CA GLN A 86 0.48 -22.43 12.03
C GLN A 86 0.69 -21.04 11.44
N LYS A 87 0.31 -20.00 12.18
CA LYS A 87 0.43 -18.62 11.71
C LYS A 87 1.90 -18.16 11.62
N GLU A 88 2.70 -18.52 12.62
CA GLU A 88 4.15 -18.26 12.61
C GLU A 88 4.82 -18.97 11.43
N ASP A 89 4.40 -20.20 11.12
CA ASP A 89 4.92 -20.95 9.99
C ASP A 89 4.53 -20.31 8.65
N GLU A 90 3.28 -19.85 8.48
CA GLU A 90 2.83 -19.09 7.31
C GLU A 90 3.63 -17.79 7.13
N VAL A 91 3.80 -17.00 8.21
CA VAL A 91 4.59 -15.76 8.17
C VAL A 91 6.03 -16.04 7.76
N ARG A 92 6.65 -17.11 8.29
CA ARG A 92 7.99 -17.54 7.88
C ARG A 92 8.04 -17.94 6.42
N GLU A 93 7.02 -18.64 5.91
CA GLU A 93 6.94 -18.98 4.49
C GLU A 93 6.86 -17.74 3.60
N TYR A 94 5.99 -16.77 3.94
CA TYR A 94 5.87 -15.52 3.19
C TYR A 94 7.18 -14.72 3.20
N GLN A 95 7.87 -14.65 4.34
CA GLN A 95 9.18 -14.00 4.44
C GLN A 95 10.21 -14.68 3.53
N LYS A 96 10.28 -16.02 3.54
CA LYS A 96 11.18 -16.77 2.64
C LYS A 96 10.87 -16.50 1.17
N ARG A 97 9.60 -16.56 0.78
CA ARG A 97 9.15 -16.27 -0.60
C ARG A 97 9.51 -14.83 -1.02
N LEU A 98 9.34 -13.86 -0.12
CA LEU A 98 9.69 -12.47 -0.37
C LEU A 98 11.20 -12.28 -0.54
N GLU A 99 12.02 -12.92 0.29
CA GLU A 99 13.49 -12.84 0.20
C GLU A 99 14.03 -13.41 -1.12
N LEU A 100 13.48 -14.53 -1.58
CA LEU A 100 13.84 -15.14 -2.87
C LEU A 100 13.62 -14.16 -4.03
N LYS A 101 12.53 -13.39 -3.98
CA LYS A 101 12.14 -12.45 -5.04
C LYS A 101 12.74 -11.06 -4.89
N LYS A 102 13.38 -10.74 -3.77
CA LYS A 102 13.95 -9.41 -3.45
C LYS A 102 14.84 -8.84 -4.55
N LYS A 103 15.64 -9.68 -5.22
CA LYS A 103 16.56 -9.23 -6.29
C LYS A 103 15.86 -8.76 -7.56
N PHE A 104 14.60 -9.15 -7.76
CA PHE A 104 13.84 -8.88 -8.97
C PHE A 104 12.68 -7.90 -8.75
N MET A 105 12.44 -7.49 -7.51
CA MET A 105 11.43 -6.51 -7.14
C MET A 105 12.03 -5.11 -7.06
N HIS A 106 11.23 -4.10 -7.39
CA HIS A 106 11.54 -2.72 -7.03
C HIS A 106 11.52 -2.54 -5.50
N GLU A 107 12.31 -1.59 -5.00
CA GLU A 107 12.40 -1.35 -3.55
C GLU A 107 11.05 -1.01 -2.91
N ASP A 108 10.22 -0.23 -3.61
CA ASP A 108 8.92 0.20 -3.10
C ASP A 108 7.95 -0.98 -2.95
N ALA A 109 7.95 -1.89 -3.94
CA ALA A 109 7.14 -3.11 -3.87
C ALA A 109 7.60 -4.02 -2.72
N TYR A 110 8.90 -4.20 -2.55
CA TYR A 110 9.45 -5.00 -1.44
C TYR A 110 9.10 -4.41 -0.08
N LYS A 111 9.26 -3.09 0.09
CA LYS A 111 8.93 -2.38 1.35
C LYS A 111 7.45 -2.54 1.69
N GLU A 112 6.55 -2.40 0.70
CA GLU A 112 5.11 -2.51 0.94
C GLU A 112 4.71 -3.95 1.29
N ILE A 113 5.16 -4.96 0.55
CA ILE A 113 4.85 -6.37 0.87
C ILE A 113 5.38 -6.74 2.26
N LYS A 114 6.61 -6.33 2.59
CA LYS A 114 7.20 -6.56 3.93
C LYS A 114 6.34 -5.95 5.03
N LYS A 115 5.90 -4.70 4.86
CA LYS A 115 5.03 -4.01 5.82
C LYS A 115 3.69 -4.75 6.01
N GLN A 116 3.13 -5.32 4.94
CA GLN A 116 1.89 -6.09 5.04
C GLN A 116 2.10 -7.42 5.78
N ILE A 117 3.23 -8.11 5.57
CA ILE A 117 3.59 -9.32 6.34
C ILE A 117 3.73 -8.99 7.83
N GLU A 118 4.44 -7.91 8.19
CA GLU A 118 4.54 -7.45 9.59
C GLU A 118 3.18 -7.07 10.19
N LYS A 119 2.26 -6.52 9.38
CA LYS A 119 0.89 -6.22 9.80
C LYS A 119 0.10 -7.52 10.05
N PHE A 120 0.24 -8.52 9.18
CA PHE A 120 -0.41 -9.83 9.30
C PHE A 120 0.03 -10.58 10.57
N GLU A 121 1.33 -10.53 10.90
CA GLU A 121 1.90 -11.13 12.11
C GLU A 121 1.21 -10.60 13.38
N ARG A 122 0.90 -9.30 13.45
CA ARG A 122 0.28 -8.67 14.63
C ARG A 122 -1.23 -8.85 14.75
N ILE A 123 -1.94 -9.13 13.65
CA ILE A 123 -3.40 -9.18 13.64
C ILE A 123 -3.90 -10.57 14.03
N HIS A 124 -4.90 -10.64 14.91
CA HIS A 124 -5.57 -11.89 15.24
C HIS A 124 -6.31 -12.51 14.04
N GLN A 125 -6.26 -13.85 13.91
CA GLN A 125 -6.85 -14.59 12.78
C GLN A 125 -8.37 -14.37 12.63
N ASP A 126 -9.09 -14.15 13.73
CA ASP A 126 -10.55 -13.93 13.72
C ASP A 126 -10.95 -12.55 13.17
N ASN A 127 -9.98 -11.66 12.91
CA ASN A 127 -10.27 -10.35 12.34
C ASN A 127 -10.55 -10.47 10.83
N SER A 128 -11.64 -9.86 10.36
CA SER A 128 -11.98 -9.80 8.93
C SER A 128 -10.89 -9.14 8.07
N GLU A 129 -10.04 -8.28 8.65
CA GLU A 129 -8.88 -7.73 7.97
C GLU A 129 -7.76 -8.76 7.70
N ALA A 130 -7.65 -9.82 8.52
CA ALA A 130 -6.59 -10.81 8.40
C ALA A 130 -6.66 -11.54 7.04
N SER A 131 -7.86 -12.00 6.67
CA SER A 131 -8.11 -12.65 5.38
C SER A 131 -7.79 -11.73 4.20
N MET A 132 -8.19 -10.46 4.26
CA MET A 132 -7.89 -9.48 3.19
C MET A 132 -6.39 -9.23 3.02
N ILE A 133 -5.65 -9.17 4.13
CA ILE A 133 -4.19 -8.99 4.10
C ILE A 133 -3.52 -10.25 3.56
N GLN A 134 -3.97 -11.43 3.99
CA GLN A 134 -3.46 -12.70 3.50
C GLN A 134 -3.62 -12.83 1.98
N THR A 135 -4.83 -12.65 1.45
CA THR A 135 -5.07 -12.70 0.00
C THR A 135 -4.19 -11.71 -0.76
N TYR A 136 -3.96 -10.52 -0.20
CA TYR A 136 -3.07 -9.53 -0.80
C TYR A 136 -1.60 -9.99 -0.81
N ILE A 137 -1.10 -10.53 0.30
CA ILE A 137 0.28 -11.04 0.40
C ILE A 137 0.47 -12.19 -0.59
N GLU A 138 -0.47 -13.14 -0.63
CA GLU A 138 -0.44 -14.28 -1.56
C GLU A 138 -0.42 -13.79 -3.01
N THR A 139 -1.37 -12.93 -3.40
CA THR A 139 -1.46 -12.37 -4.75
C THR A 139 -0.18 -11.64 -5.13
N ALA A 140 0.37 -10.80 -4.24
CA ALA A 140 1.60 -10.05 -4.49
C ALA A 140 2.82 -10.97 -4.63
N LEU A 141 2.89 -12.04 -3.84
CA LEU A 141 3.95 -13.04 -3.90
C LEU A 141 3.78 -14.02 -5.08
N ASP A 142 2.60 -14.14 -5.68
CA ASP A 142 2.37 -14.96 -6.86
C ASP A 142 2.81 -14.27 -8.16
N ILE A 143 2.92 -12.94 -8.16
CA ILE A 143 3.45 -12.18 -9.29
C ILE A 143 4.88 -12.68 -9.64
N PRO A 144 5.14 -13.06 -10.90
CA PRO A 144 6.37 -13.74 -11.29
C PRO A 144 7.53 -12.77 -11.59
N PHE A 145 7.92 -11.93 -10.61
CA PHE A 145 9.00 -10.95 -10.75
C PHE A 145 10.33 -11.55 -11.26
N GLU A 146 10.64 -12.78 -10.87
CA GLU A 146 11.90 -13.46 -11.18
C GLU A 146 11.96 -14.10 -12.58
N LYS A 147 10.80 -14.44 -13.15
CA LYS A 147 10.72 -15.22 -14.39
C LYS A 147 10.59 -14.28 -15.58
N ILE A 148 11.72 -14.06 -16.24
CA ILE A 148 11.79 -13.32 -17.49
C ILE A 148 12.19 -14.30 -18.60
N SER A 149 11.41 -14.36 -19.68
CA SER A 149 11.83 -15.11 -20.87
C SER A 149 13.12 -14.49 -21.41
N LYS A 150 14.18 -15.31 -21.45
CA LYS A 150 15.55 -14.90 -21.85
C LYS A 150 15.75 -14.91 -23.36
N LYS A 151 14.74 -15.31 -24.14
CA LYS A 151 14.86 -15.35 -25.59
C LYS A 151 14.98 -13.94 -26.13
N LYS A 152 16.13 -13.66 -26.76
CA LYS A 152 16.36 -12.41 -27.49
C LYS A 152 15.42 -12.36 -28.68
N LEU A 153 14.98 -11.16 -29.02
CA LEU A 153 14.18 -10.94 -30.21
C LEU A 153 15.01 -11.24 -31.47
N ASP A 154 14.50 -12.11 -32.34
CA ASP A 154 15.06 -12.40 -33.66
C ASP A 154 13.95 -12.32 -34.71
N ILE A 155 14.02 -11.31 -35.58
CA ILE A 155 13.06 -11.12 -36.67
C ILE A 155 12.98 -12.34 -37.60
N LYS A 156 14.08 -13.06 -37.84
CA LYS A 156 14.09 -14.21 -38.76
C LYS A 156 13.25 -15.35 -38.21
N GLU A 157 13.28 -15.55 -36.89
CA GLU A 157 12.44 -16.56 -36.25
C GLU A 157 10.96 -16.14 -36.24
N VAL A 158 10.67 -14.86 -36.03
CA VAL A 158 9.30 -14.32 -36.13
C VAL A 158 8.75 -14.54 -37.53
N SER A 159 9.50 -14.16 -38.58
CA SER A 159 9.12 -14.38 -39.98
C SER A 159 8.88 -15.85 -40.31
N LYS A 160 9.80 -16.74 -39.89
CA LYS A 160 9.66 -18.19 -40.09
C LYS A 160 8.40 -18.73 -39.42
N GLN A 161 8.15 -18.36 -38.17
CA GLN A 161 6.98 -18.83 -37.44
C GLN A 161 5.67 -18.32 -38.04
N LEU A 162 5.63 -17.04 -38.44
CA LEU A 162 4.46 -16.45 -39.12
C LEU A 162 4.16 -17.14 -40.45
N ASN A 163 5.19 -17.45 -41.25
CA ASN A 163 5.02 -18.14 -42.52
C ASN A 163 4.72 -19.63 -42.37
N HIS A 164 5.16 -20.25 -41.28
CA HIS A 164 4.80 -21.62 -40.93
C HIS A 164 3.31 -21.73 -40.55
N ASP A 165 2.85 -20.86 -39.64
CA ASP A 165 1.49 -20.95 -39.08
C ASP A 165 0.42 -20.39 -40.01
N HIS A 166 0.79 -19.49 -40.92
CA HIS A 166 -0.14 -18.83 -41.84
C HIS A 166 0.41 -18.91 -43.26
N TYR A 167 -0.35 -19.45 -44.21
CA TYR A 167 0.08 -19.49 -45.62
C TYR A 167 -0.07 -18.13 -46.32
N ALA A 168 -1.19 -17.44 -46.10
CA ALA A 168 -1.49 -16.14 -46.71
C ALA A 168 -1.06 -14.95 -45.81
N LEU A 169 -1.74 -13.80 -45.93
CA LEU A 169 -1.53 -12.60 -45.08
C LEU A 169 -0.18 -11.90 -45.28
N ASN A 170 0.30 -11.79 -46.52
CA ASN A 170 1.58 -11.15 -46.84
C ASN A 170 1.70 -9.74 -46.25
N LYS A 171 0.70 -8.87 -46.45
CA LYS A 171 0.71 -7.48 -45.93
C LYS A 171 0.74 -7.41 -44.39
N PRO A 172 -0.14 -8.10 -43.64
CA PRO A 172 -0.04 -8.12 -42.17
C PRO A 172 1.28 -8.68 -41.65
N LYS A 173 1.79 -9.76 -42.24
CA LYS A 173 3.08 -10.36 -41.84
C LYS A 173 4.24 -9.39 -42.03
N GLU A 174 4.34 -8.78 -43.20
CA GLU A 174 5.36 -7.78 -43.51
C GLU A 174 5.34 -6.64 -42.48
N ARG A 175 4.15 -6.16 -42.10
CA ARG A 175 4.02 -5.11 -41.08
C ARG A 175 4.43 -5.56 -39.67
N ILE A 176 4.17 -6.82 -39.32
CA ILE A 176 4.63 -7.41 -38.05
C ILE A 176 6.16 -7.55 -38.06
N GLU A 177 6.73 -7.98 -39.18
CA GLU A 177 8.18 -8.07 -39.36
C GLU A 177 8.85 -6.70 -39.23
N GLU A 178 8.33 -5.66 -39.89
CA GLU A 178 8.81 -4.28 -39.75
C GLU A 178 8.78 -3.80 -38.29
N TYR A 179 7.69 -4.09 -37.57
CA TYR A 179 7.55 -3.75 -36.17
C TYR A 179 8.66 -4.38 -35.32
N PHE A 180 8.89 -5.69 -35.48
CA PHE A 180 9.94 -6.38 -34.74
C PHE A 180 11.35 -6.04 -35.22
N ALA A 181 11.54 -5.64 -36.48
CA ALA A 181 12.81 -5.14 -37.00
C ALA A 181 13.27 -3.91 -36.23
N VAL A 182 12.36 -2.95 -36.02
CA VAL A 182 12.64 -1.73 -35.26
C VAL A 182 12.97 -2.07 -33.81
N ARG A 183 12.21 -2.98 -33.19
CA ARG A 183 12.46 -3.39 -31.79
C ARG A 183 13.79 -4.12 -31.63
N GLU A 184 14.15 -5.01 -32.54
CA GLU A 184 15.42 -5.73 -32.51
C GLU A 184 16.61 -4.76 -32.65
N LEU A 185 16.47 -3.76 -33.51
CA LEU A 185 17.48 -2.72 -33.71
C LEU A 185 17.64 -1.84 -32.47
N LEU A 186 16.54 -1.46 -31.80
CA LEU A 186 16.58 -0.71 -30.54
C LEU A 186 17.26 -1.52 -29.42
N GLU A 187 16.92 -2.81 -29.30
CA GLU A 187 17.53 -3.72 -28.31
C GLU A 187 19.05 -3.86 -28.54
N LYS A 188 19.48 -4.03 -29.80
CA LYS A 188 20.91 -4.10 -30.17
C LYS A 188 21.67 -2.82 -29.85
N ARG A 189 21.05 -1.66 -30.04
CA ARG A 189 21.66 -0.35 -29.77
C ARG A 189 21.66 0.02 -28.28
N LYS A 190 21.03 -0.78 -27.41
CA LYS A 190 20.84 -0.50 -25.96
C LYS A 190 20.23 0.89 -25.71
N ILE A 191 19.49 1.41 -26.68
CA ILE A 191 18.73 2.64 -26.49
C ILE A 191 17.50 2.21 -25.71
N ALA A 192 17.49 2.50 -24.41
CA ALA A 192 16.28 2.37 -23.62
C ALA A 192 15.19 3.20 -24.32
N GLU A 193 14.06 2.55 -24.64
CA GLU A 193 12.87 3.26 -25.12
C GLU A 193 12.58 4.38 -24.12
N LYS A 194 12.84 5.64 -24.49
CA LYS A 194 12.36 6.78 -23.70
C LYS A 194 10.85 6.65 -23.59
N ASP A 195 10.30 6.91 -22.41
CA ASP A 195 8.92 6.64 -21.94
C ASP A 195 7.74 7.21 -22.79
N GLY A 196 7.95 7.61 -24.04
CA GLY A 196 6.92 8.12 -24.96
C GLY A 196 6.79 7.39 -26.30
N ALA A 197 7.59 6.34 -26.59
CA ALA A 197 7.60 5.69 -27.91
C ALA A 197 7.32 4.18 -27.89
N LYS A 198 6.54 3.69 -26.93
CA LYS A 198 6.05 2.30 -26.94
C LYS A 198 4.92 2.18 -27.95
N VAL A 199 5.25 1.80 -29.18
CA VAL A 199 4.24 1.51 -30.20
C VAL A 199 3.59 0.17 -29.90
N ILE A 200 2.27 0.18 -29.70
CA ILE A 200 1.45 -1.03 -29.54
C ILE A 200 1.00 -1.48 -30.93
N LEU A 201 1.13 -2.78 -31.21
CA LEU A 201 0.67 -3.35 -32.47
C LEU A 201 -0.86 -3.52 -32.45
N CYS A 202 -1.57 -2.84 -33.35
CA CYS A 202 -3.02 -2.98 -33.50
C CYS A 202 -3.36 -3.77 -34.78
N LEU A 203 -4.07 -4.90 -34.61
CA LEU A 203 -4.54 -5.73 -35.72
C LEU A 203 -6.03 -5.45 -35.98
N TYR A 204 -6.33 -4.77 -37.09
CA TYR A 204 -7.70 -4.41 -37.48
C TYR A 204 -8.21 -5.24 -38.68
N GLY A 205 -9.51 -5.52 -38.72
CA GLY A 205 -10.14 -6.35 -39.75
C GLY A 205 -11.44 -7.01 -39.28
N PRO A 206 -12.21 -7.67 -40.18
CA PRO A 206 -13.44 -8.37 -39.81
C PRO A 206 -13.18 -9.55 -38.86
N PRO A 207 -14.22 -10.06 -38.15
CA PRO A 207 -14.08 -11.25 -37.32
C PRO A 207 -13.69 -12.47 -38.17
N GLY A 208 -12.93 -13.40 -37.59
CA GLY A 208 -12.52 -14.65 -38.26
C GLY A 208 -11.29 -14.57 -39.16
N VAL A 209 -10.67 -13.40 -39.35
CA VAL A 209 -9.46 -13.25 -40.21
C VAL A 209 -8.14 -13.70 -39.57
N GLY A 210 -8.19 -14.31 -38.38
CA GLY A 210 -7.00 -14.88 -37.74
C GLY A 210 -6.14 -13.91 -36.91
N LYS A 211 -6.67 -12.76 -36.46
CA LYS A 211 -5.94 -11.78 -35.63
C LYS A 211 -5.30 -12.40 -34.38
N THR A 212 -6.09 -13.13 -33.59
CA THR A 212 -5.62 -13.81 -32.38
C THR A 212 -4.62 -14.92 -32.71
N SER A 213 -4.77 -15.56 -33.88
CA SER A 213 -3.85 -16.59 -34.36
C SER A 213 -2.49 -16.00 -34.73
N LEU A 214 -2.44 -14.82 -35.36
CA LEU A 214 -1.19 -14.08 -35.59
C LEU A 214 -0.47 -13.76 -34.27
N ALA A 215 -1.21 -13.30 -33.25
CA ALA A 215 -0.64 -13.03 -31.94
C ALA A 215 -0.06 -14.29 -31.27
N ASN A 216 -0.72 -15.44 -31.44
CA ASN A 216 -0.21 -16.73 -30.97
C ASN A 216 1.10 -17.12 -31.67
N SER A 217 1.19 -16.95 -32.99
CA SER A 217 2.43 -17.18 -33.74
C SER A 217 3.57 -16.29 -33.25
N VAL A 218 3.28 -15.02 -32.94
CA VAL A 218 4.25 -14.10 -32.35
C VAL A 218 4.70 -14.57 -30.96
N SER A 219 3.77 -14.98 -30.09
CA SER A 219 4.09 -15.53 -28.75
C SER A 219 5.01 -16.75 -28.85
N LYS A 220 4.70 -17.70 -29.75
CA LYS A 220 5.55 -18.87 -30.02
C LYS A 220 6.94 -18.48 -30.52
N ALA A 221 7.00 -17.55 -31.47
CA ALA A 221 8.26 -17.03 -31.99
C ALA A 221 9.11 -16.39 -30.89
N LEU A 222 8.49 -15.65 -29.97
CA LEU A 222 9.19 -15.00 -28.86
C LEU A 222 9.46 -15.92 -27.66
N LYS A 223 8.93 -17.16 -27.65
CA LYS A 223 8.91 -18.06 -26.49
C LYS A 223 8.44 -17.34 -25.22
N ARG A 224 7.31 -16.65 -25.34
CA ARG A 224 6.61 -15.95 -24.26
C ARG A 224 5.20 -16.47 -24.20
N GLU A 225 4.62 -16.63 -23.02
CA GLU A 225 3.24 -17.08 -22.88
C GLU A 225 2.30 -16.04 -23.46
N LEU A 226 1.22 -16.51 -24.08
CA LEU A 226 0.16 -15.68 -24.63
C LEU A 226 -0.95 -15.54 -23.60
N ILE A 227 -1.25 -14.31 -23.21
CA ILE A 227 -2.41 -14.01 -22.36
C ILE A 227 -3.40 -13.21 -23.18
N ARG A 228 -4.66 -13.64 -23.19
CA ARG A 228 -5.73 -12.94 -23.90
C ARG A 228 -6.69 -12.31 -22.90
N ILE A 229 -6.88 -11.01 -23.01
CA ILE A 229 -7.81 -10.23 -22.19
C ILE A 229 -8.85 -9.65 -23.13
N ALA A 230 -10.07 -10.16 -23.05
CA ALA A 230 -11.20 -9.61 -23.81
C ALA A 230 -11.65 -8.30 -23.16
N LEU A 231 -11.72 -7.25 -23.98
CA LEU A 231 -12.19 -5.92 -23.58
C LEU A 231 -13.67 -5.70 -23.93
N GLY A 232 -14.23 -6.52 -24.82
CA GLY A 232 -15.64 -6.50 -25.15
C GLY A 232 -16.53 -6.79 -23.95
N GLY A 233 -17.52 -5.94 -23.73
CA GLY A 233 -18.47 -6.08 -22.62
C GLY A 233 -17.92 -5.66 -21.26
N LEU A 234 -16.77 -4.99 -21.20
CA LEU A 234 -16.29 -4.38 -19.96
C LEU A 234 -17.18 -3.19 -19.59
N GLU A 235 -17.88 -3.31 -18.46
CA GLU A 235 -18.70 -2.23 -17.91
C GLU A 235 -17.93 -1.40 -16.87
N ASP A 236 -17.02 -2.03 -16.12
CA ASP A 236 -16.24 -1.39 -15.06
C ASP A 236 -14.74 -1.41 -15.37
N VAL A 237 -14.12 -0.24 -15.35
CA VAL A 237 -12.69 -0.05 -15.59
C VAL A 237 -11.84 -0.73 -14.50
N ASN A 238 -12.40 -0.91 -13.30
CA ASN A 238 -11.73 -1.62 -12.21
C ASN A 238 -11.54 -3.11 -12.51
N GLU A 239 -12.20 -3.69 -13.52
CA GLU A 239 -11.90 -5.06 -13.94
C GLU A 239 -10.50 -5.19 -14.54
N LEU A 240 -9.98 -4.14 -15.19
CA LEU A 240 -8.62 -4.14 -15.75
C LEU A 240 -7.56 -3.86 -14.68
N ARG A 241 -7.82 -2.87 -13.81
CA ARG A 241 -6.88 -2.40 -12.79
C ARG A 241 -6.93 -3.18 -11.48
N GLY A 242 -8.11 -3.67 -11.12
CA GLY A 242 -8.44 -4.24 -9.81
C GLY A 242 -9.25 -3.28 -8.96
N HIS A 243 -10.03 -3.85 -8.04
CA HIS A 243 -10.82 -3.07 -7.07
C HIS A 243 -9.95 -2.63 -5.89
N ARG A 244 -10.39 -1.56 -5.19
CA ARG A 244 -9.75 -1.17 -3.93
C ARG A 244 -9.83 -2.32 -2.92
N ARG A 245 -8.70 -2.61 -2.27
CA ARG A 245 -8.54 -3.70 -1.28
C ARG A 245 -9.52 -3.64 -0.10
N THR A 246 -10.06 -2.46 0.20
CA THR A 246 -11.03 -2.27 1.30
C THR A 246 -12.38 -2.92 1.04
N TYR A 247 -12.68 -3.30 -0.20
CA TYR A 247 -13.92 -4.00 -0.52
C TYR A 247 -13.79 -5.49 -0.22
N ILE A 248 -14.81 -6.06 0.43
CA ILE A 248 -14.90 -7.50 0.65
C ILE A 248 -14.95 -8.20 -0.72
N GLY A 249 -14.06 -9.17 -0.94
CA GLY A 249 -13.93 -9.86 -2.22
C GLY A 249 -13.18 -9.06 -3.30
N ALA A 250 -12.43 -8.00 -2.94
CA ALA A 250 -11.59 -7.29 -3.90
C ALA A 250 -10.57 -8.23 -4.54
N MET A 251 -10.63 -8.32 -5.87
CA MET A 251 -9.70 -9.10 -6.68
C MET A 251 -8.75 -8.19 -7.45
N PRO A 252 -7.53 -8.65 -7.75
CA PRO A 252 -6.62 -7.97 -8.68
C PRO A 252 -7.27 -7.87 -10.06
N GLY A 253 -6.89 -6.85 -10.83
CA GLY A 253 -7.40 -6.68 -12.19
C GLY A 253 -6.91 -7.77 -13.14
N ARG A 254 -7.60 -7.91 -14.27
CA ARG A 254 -7.33 -8.92 -15.31
C ARG A 254 -5.88 -8.86 -15.83
N ILE A 255 -5.25 -7.68 -15.85
CA ILE A 255 -3.83 -7.56 -16.24
C ILE A 255 -2.92 -8.31 -15.25
N THR A 256 -3.06 -8.03 -13.96
CA THR A 256 -2.26 -8.66 -12.91
C THR A 256 -2.53 -10.16 -12.82
N GLN A 257 -3.80 -10.56 -12.94
CA GLN A 257 -4.17 -11.99 -13.02
C GLN A 257 -3.51 -12.67 -14.23
N GLY A 258 -3.55 -12.02 -15.39
CA GLY A 258 -2.87 -12.50 -16.59
C GLY A 258 -1.35 -12.69 -16.42
N LEU A 259 -0.68 -11.80 -15.69
CA LEU A 259 0.74 -11.96 -15.35
C LEU A 259 0.97 -13.18 -14.43
N ILE A 260 0.12 -13.39 -13.44
CA ILE A 260 0.19 -14.54 -12.53
C ILE A 260 -0.01 -15.84 -13.33
N GLU A 261 -1.02 -15.89 -14.19
CA GLU A 261 -1.31 -17.04 -15.07
C GLU A 261 -0.15 -17.34 -16.03
N ALA A 262 0.45 -16.30 -16.62
CA ALA A 262 1.59 -16.43 -17.52
C ALA A 262 2.85 -16.97 -16.85
N LYS A 263 2.92 -16.89 -15.51
CA LYS A 263 4.09 -17.25 -14.68
C LYS A 263 5.40 -16.62 -15.16
N GLN A 264 5.32 -15.50 -15.89
CA GLN A 264 6.45 -14.70 -16.34
C GLN A 264 6.07 -13.22 -16.38
N ILE A 265 7.06 -12.34 -16.21
CA ILE A 265 6.83 -10.89 -16.16
C ILE A 265 6.70 -10.24 -17.55
N ASN A 266 7.19 -10.91 -18.61
CA ASN A 266 7.21 -10.40 -19.98
C ASN A 266 6.36 -11.24 -20.96
N PRO A 267 5.09 -11.57 -20.66
CA PRO A 267 4.24 -12.30 -21.61
C PRO A 267 3.83 -11.43 -22.80
N VAL A 268 3.24 -12.07 -23.81
CA VAL A 268 2.52 -11.37 -24.88
C VAL A 268 1.07 -11.26 -24.46
N ILE A 269 0.63 -10.05 -24.13
CA ILE A 269 -0.76 -9.76 -23.76
C ILE A 269 -1.51 -9.26 -24.98
N VAL A 270 -2.62 -9.93 -25.32
CA VAL A 270 -3.54 -9.54 -26.38
C VAL A 270 -4.77 -8.92 -25.75
N LEU A 271 -4.97 -7.64 -26.06
CA LEU A 271 -6.18 -6.91 -25.73
C LEU A 271 -7.18 -7.07 -26.89
N ASP A 272 -8.15 -7.96 -26.73
CA ASP A 272 -9.10 -8.31 -27.79
C ASP A 272 -10.36 -7.44 -27.73
N GLU A 273 -10.97 -7.20 -28.89
CA GLU A 273 -12.21 -6.41 -29.02
C GLU A 273 -12.15 -4.98 -28.44
N ILE A 274 -11.03 -4.28 -28.61
CA ILE A 274 -10.88 -2.88 -28.16
C ILE A 274 -11.91 -1.92 -28.80
N ASP A 275 -12.41 -2.26 -29.98
CA ASP A 275 -13.46 -1.53 -30.69
C ASP A 275 -14.84 -1.63 -30.02
N LYS A 276 -15.04 -2.61 -29.13
CA LYS A 276 -16.28 -2.80 -28.37
C LYS A 276 -16.25 -2.15 -26.99
N LEU A 277 -15.22 -1.35 -26.69
CA LEU A 277 -15.19 -0.56 -25.47
C LEU A 277 -16.18 0.59 -25.56
N ASN A 278 -17.22 0.52 -24.73
CA ASN A 278 -18.13 1.63 -24.55
C ASN A 278 -17.65 2.53 -23.41
N ARG A 279 -17.91 3.83 -23.53
CA ARG A 279 -17.71 4.74 -22.40
C ARG A 279 -18.79 4.48 -21.35
N SER A 280 -18.38 3.87 -20.24
CA SER A 280 -19.27 3.65 -19.09
C SER A 280 -19.36 4.89 -18.21
N PHE A 281 -20.43 4.99 -17.42
CA PHE A 281 -20.64 6.07 -16.45
C PHE A 281 -19.62 6.08 -15.28
N ARG A 282 -18.84 5.00 -15.13
CA ARG A 282 -17.88 4.78 -14.02
C ARG A 282 -16.42 5.14 -14.33
N GLY A 283 -16.12 5.68 -15.51
CA GLY A 283 -14.78 6.15 -15.88
C GLY A 283 -14.47 6.00 -17.38
N ASP A 284 -13.39 6.63 -17.84
CA ASP A 284 -12.92 6.48 -19.22
C ASP A 284 -11.96 5.27 -19.32
N PRO A 285 -12.38 4.15 -19.96
CA PRO A 285 -11.51 2.98 -20.13
C PRO A 285 -10.24 3.32 -20.92
N SER A 286 -10.29 4.32 -21.79
CA SER A 286 -9.14 4.78 -22.58
C SER A 286 -8.01 5.29 -21.69
N ALA A 287 -8.34 5.99 -20.59
CA ALA A 287 -7.35 6.53 -19.67
C ALA A 287 -6.62 5.40 -18.91
N VAL A 288 -7.34 4.34 -18.55
CA VAL A 288 -6.72 3.18 -17.88
C VAL A 288 -5.90 2.34 -18.84
N LEU A 289 -6.31 2.23 -20.10
CA LEU A 289 -5.47 1.60 -21.13
C LEU A 289 -4.18 2.39 -21.45
N LEU A 290 -4.12 3.69 -21.14
CA LEU A 290 -2.88 4.47 -21.24
C LEU A 290 -2.00 4.34 -19.99
N GLU A 291 -2.58 3.99 -18.83
CA GLU A 291 -1.85 3.70 -17.59
C GLU A 291 -1.18 2.30 -17.64
N ILE A 292 -1.84 1.34 -18.30
CA ILE A 292 -1.40 -0.05 -18.51
C ILE A 292 -0.34 -0.13 -19.61
#